data_AF-A0A6P4Y1M8-F1
#
_entry.id   AF-A0A6P4Y1M8-F1
#
_cell.length_a   1.000
_cell.length_b   1.000
_cell.length_c   1.000
_cell.angle_alpha   90.00
_cell.angle_beta   90.00
_cell.angle_gamma   90.00
#
_symmetry.space_group_name_H-M   'P 1'
#
loop_
_entity.id
_entity.type
_entity.pdbx_description
1 polymer ?
#
loop_
_entity_poly.entity_id
_entity_poly.type
_entity_poly.pdbx_seq_one_letter_code
_entity_poly.pdbx_strand_id
1 'polypeptide(L)'
;MVFNPAQMPVVNDVCQANGQTYQIGQQWYMTNQGYMLICTCEGNGTGYYSCAPSNNPANERCVYEGQSYTVGQTWQIDYQGYTLTCTCVGEGTGRVTCA
;
A
#
# COMPACT_ATOMS: atom_id res chain seq x y z
N MET A 1 -8.76 13.66 -48.21
CA MET A 1 -8.63 13.29 -46.79
C MET A 1 -8.67 11.78 -46.69
N VAL A 2 -7.49 11.14 -46.61
CA VAL A 2 -7.38 9.68 -46.44
C VAL A 2 -7.50 9.38 -44.96
N PHE A 3 -8.63 8.84 -44.53
CA PHE A 3 -8.76 8.24 -43.20
C PHE A 3 -8.14 6.85 -43.27
N ASN A 4 -6.94 6.67 -42.72
CA ASN A 4 -6.29 5.38 -42.61
C ASN A 4 -6.85 4.65 -41.37
N PRO A 5 -7.58 3.52 -41.52
CA PRO A 5 -8.15 2.77 -40.39
C PRO A 5 -7.11 2.02 -39.53
N ALA A 6 -5.82 2.07 -39.88
CA ALA A 6 -4.75 1.38 -39.15
C ALA A 6 -4.00 2.25 -38.11
N GLN A 7 -4.50 3.45 -37.80
CA GLN A 7 -3.93 4.32 -36.76
C GLN A 7 -5.05 4.78 -35.82
N MET A 8 -5.60 3.84 -35.03
CA MET A 8 -6.09 4.26 -33.71
C MET A 8 -4.86 4.80 -32.97
N PRO A 9 -4.92 5.98 -32.32
CA PRO A 9 -3.83 6.38 -31.45
C PRO A 9 -3.66 5.21 -30.49
N VAL A 10 -2.48 4.59 -30.49
CA VAL A 10 -2.05 3.84 -29.32
C VAL A 10 -2.02 4.91 -28.25
N VAL A 11 -3.15 5.09 -27.55
CA VAL A 11 -3.17 5.83 -26.31
C VAL A 11 -2.18 5.04 -25.49
N ASN A 12 -0.96 5.57 -25.38
CA ASN A 12 0.02 5.09 -24.44
C ASN A 12 -0.62 5.38 -23.08
N ASP A 13 -1.51 4.49 -22.66
CA ASP A 13 -2.31 4.73 -21.49
C ASP A 13 -1.39 4.53 -20.30
N VAL A 14 -1.22 5.59 -19.53
CA VAL A 14 -0.30 5.64 -18.41
C VAL A 14 -1.06 6.19 -17.23
N CYS A 15 -0.88 5.56 -16.09
CA CYS A 15 -1.51 6.01 -14.86
C CYS A 15 -0.63 7.07 -14.22
N GLN A 16 -1.22 8.18 -13.81
CA GLN A 16 -0.50 9.22 -13.08
C GLN A 16 -1.01 9.27 -11.65
N ALA A 17 -0.11 9.08 -10.68
CA ALA A 17 -0.42 9.20 -9.27
C ALA A 17 0.75 9.85 -8.52
N ASN A 18 0.46 10.77 -7.59
CA ASN A 18 1.45 11.51 -6.80
C ASN A 18 2.58 12.17 -7.61
N GLY A 19 2.27 12.65 -8.82
CA GLY A 19 3.25 13.26 -9.72
C GLY A 19 4.21 12.28 -10.40
N GLN A 20 3.99 10.97 -10.23
CA GLN A 20 4.71 9.92 -10.94
C GLN A 20 3.82 9.30 -12.01
N THR A 21 4.47 8.79 -13.07
CA THR A 21 3.81 8.08 -14.17
C THR A 21 4.13 6.60 -14.07
N TYR A 22 3.09 5.77 -14.18
CA TYR A 22 3.15 4.33 -14.10
C TYR A 22 2.65 3.72 -15.42
N GLN A 23 3.37 2.72 -15.92
CA GLN A 23 2.98 2.00 -17.12
C GLN A 23 1.88 0.98 -16.80
N ILE A 24 1.09 0.58 -17.81
CA ILE A 24 0.09 -0.49 -17.66
C ILE A 24 0.75 -1.75 -17.07
N GLY A 25 0.12 -2.32 -16.04
CA GLY A 25 0.62 -3.47 -15.28
C GLY A 25 1.63 -3.12 -14.19
N GLN A 26 2.14 -1.89 -14.15
CA GLN A 26 3.04 -1.46 -13.08
C GLN A 26 2.27 -1.31 -11.77
N GLN A 27 2.90 -1.79 -10.69
CA GLN A 27 2.40 -1.63 -9.33
C GLN A 27 3.25 -0.65 -8.52
N TRP A 28 2.61 0.06 -7.61
CA TRP A 28 3.29 0.95 -6.68
C TRP A 28 2.58 0.99 -5.33
N TYR A 29 3.33 1.40 -4.31
CA TYR A 29 2.77 1.64 -2.98
C TYR A 29 2.31 3.07 -2.85
N MET A 30 1.15 3.27 -2.23
CA MET A 30 0.70 4.58 -1.77
C MET A 30 0.18 4.47 -0.34
N THR A 31 0.23 5.58 0.40
CA THR A 31 -0.40 5.68 1.71
C THR A 31 -1.68 6.50 1.56
N ASN A 32 -2.81 5.96 2.03
CA ASN A 32 -4.07 6.68 2.11
C ASN A 32 -4.63 6.56 3.53
N GLN A 33 -4.87 7.68 4.20
CA GLN A 33 -5.40 7.74 5.58
C GLN A 33 -4.65 6.84 6.58
N GLY A 34 -3.33 6.67 6.40
CA GLY A 34 -2.49 5.82 7.26
C GLY A 34 -2.42 4.35 6.85
N TYR A 35 -3.24 3.90 5.90
CA TYR A 35 -3.18 2.55 5.34
C TYR A 35 -2.26 2.51 4.12
N MET A 36 -1.40 1.50 4.06
CA MET A 36 -0.58 1.24 2.89
C MET A 36 -1.39 0.45 1.86
N LEU A 37 -1.54 1.00 0.67
CA LEU A 37 -2.22 0.39 -0.46
C LEU A 37 -1.19 -0.01 -1.51
N ILE A 38 -1.46 -1.10 -2.21
CA ILE A 38 -0.81 -1.45 -3.46
C ILE A 38 -1.75 -1.08 -4.61
N CYS A 39 -1.29 -0.18 -5.47
CA CYS A 39 -2.01 0.25 -6.65
C CYS A 39 -1.45 -0.43 -7.89
N THR A 40 -2.31 -0.71 -8.86
CA THR A 40 -1.95 -1.31 -10.15
C THR A 40 -2.51 -0.44 -11.26
N CYS A 41 -1.67 -0.09 -12.24
CA CYS A 41 -2.13 0.61 -13.43
C CYS A 41 -2.83 -0.37 -14.36
N GLU A 42 -4.12 -0.16 -14.64
CA GLU A 42 -4.90 -1.05 -15.50
C GLU A 42 -5.02 -0.52 -16.92
N GLY A 43 -4.98 0.80 -17.10
CA GLY A 43 -4.92 1.40 -18.44
C GLY A 43 -6.20 1.22 -19.27
N ASN A 44 -7.34 1.65 -18.73
CA ASN A 44 -8.67 1.55 -19.38
C ASN A 44 -9.00 2.69 -20.38
N GLY A 45 -8.01 3.22 -21.09
CA GLY A 45 -8.14 4.35 -22.02
C GLY A 45 -8.23 5.73 -21.35
N THR A 46 -8.09 5.80 -20.03
CA THR A 46 -8.22 7.01 -19.21
C THR A 46 -7.12 7.15 -18.16
N GLY A 47 -6.16 6.23 -18.10
CA GLY A 47 -5.16 6.16 -17.05
C GLY A 47 -5.70 5.57 -15.75
N TYR A 48 -6.74 4.74 -15.83
CA TYR A 48 -7.36 4.11 -14.66
C TYR A 48 -6.37 3.19 -13.92
N TYR A 49 -6.36 3.33 -12.59
CA TYR A 49 -5.64 2.45 -11.69
C TYR A 49 -6.54 2.04 -10.51
N SER A 50 -6.36 0.82 -10.04
CA SER A 50 -7.03 0.27 -8.86
C SER A 50 -6.06 0.16 -7.71
N CYS A 51 -6.54 0.32 -6.47
CA CYS A 51 -5.73 0.19 -5.26
C CYS A 51 -6.40 -0.76 -4.28
N ALA A 52 -5.63 -1.71 -3.76
CA ALA A 52 -6.05 -2.64 -2.71
C ALA A 52 -5.18 -2.45 -1.47
N PRO A 53 -5.66 -2.82 -0.27
CA PRO A 53 -4.79 -2.94 0.90
C PRO A 53 -3.54 -3.77 0.57
N SER A 54 -2.37 -3.31 1.01
CA SER A 54 -1.14 -4.06 0.81
C SER A 54 -1.21 -5.35 1.62
N ASN A 55 -1.42 -6.48 0.95
CA ASN A 55 -1.36 -7.81 1.57
C ASN A 55 0.07 -8.25 1.92
N ASN A 56 1.07 -7.40 1.67
CA ASN A 56 2.46 -7.68 2.01
C ASN A 56 2.65 -7.52 3.53
N PRO A 57 2.99 -8.60 4.27
CA PRO A 57 3.21 -8.53 5.71
C PRO A 57 4.29 -7.52 6.11
N ALA A 58 5.29 -7.28 5.25
CA ALA A 58 6.35 -6.30 5.52
C ALA A 58 5.84 -4.84 5.55
N ASN A 59 4.67 -4.59 4.95
CA ASN A 59 4.05 -3.29 4.83
C ASN A 59 2.93 -3.07 5.83
N GLU A 60 2.51 -4.13 6.52
CA GLU A 60 1.53 -4.04 7.59
C GLU A 60 2.14 -3.28 8.78
N ARG A 61 1.29 -2.48 9.43
CA ARG A 61 1.65 -1.67 10.58
C ARG A 61 0.70 -1.98 11.71
N CYS A 62 1.25 -2.18 12.91
CA CYS A 62 0.46 -2.20 14.13
C CYS A 62 0.47 -0.81 14.76
N VAL A 63 -0.65 -0.41 15.36
CA VAL A 63 -0.74 0.87 16.10
C VAL A 63 -0.94 0.56 17.57
N TYR A 64 -0.03 1.05 18.42
CA TYR A 64 -0.13 0.97 19.86
C TYR A 64 0.12 2.36 20.46
N GLU A 65 -0.85 2.86 21.25
CA GLU A 65 -0.83 4.22 21.83
C GLU A 65 -0.52 5.34 20.82
N GLY A 66 -1.00 5.20 19.58
CA GLY A 66 -0.78 6.18 18.51
C GLY A 66 0.59 6.10 17.84
N GLN A 67 1.49 5.23 18.30
CA GLN A 67 2.74 4.91 17.61
C GLN A 67 2.54 3.75 16.63
N SER A 68 3.17 3.85 15.45
CA SER A 68 3.14 2.81 14.43
C SER A 68 4.38 1.93 14.49
N TYR A 69 4.19 0.62 14.46
CA TYR A 69 5.24 -0.40 14.50
C TYR A 69 5.16 -1.28 13.26
N THR A 70 6.30 -1.69 12.70
CA THR A 70 6.34 -2.65 11.59
C THR A 70 6.22 -4.08 12.10
N VAL A 71 5.76 -4.99 11.25
CA VAL A 71 5.69 -6.42 11.59
C VAL A 71 7.08 -6.95 12.00
N GLY A 72 7.10 -7.69 13.11
CA GLY A 72 8.32 -8.18 13.76
C GLY A 72 8.99 -7.18 14.70
N GLN A 73 8.56 -5.92 14.74
CA GLN A 73 9.10 -4.93 15.67
C GLN A 73 8.61 -5.23 17.09
N THR A 74 9.53 -5.15 18.05
CA THR A 74 9.28 -5.36 19.47
C THR A 74 9.59 -4.11 20.29
N TRP A 75 8.78 -3.84 21.32
CA TRP A 75 9.00 -2.74 22.26
C TRP A 75 8.59 -3.14 23.67
N GLN A 76 9.13 -2.44 24.67
CA GLN A 76 8.80 -2.68 26.07
C GLN A 76 7.80 -1.64 26.56
N ILE A 77 6.88 -2.07 27.41
CA ILE A 77 5.92 -1.20 28.10
C ILE A 77 5.92 -1.52 29.60
N ASP A 78 5.61 -0.53 30.41
CA ASP A 78 5.35 -0.73 31.83
C ASP A 78 3.84 -0.84 32.06
N TYR A 79 3.39 -2.02 32.51
CA TYR A 79 2.00 -2.31 32.82
C TYR A 79 1.87 -2.74 34.28
N GLN A 80 1.23 -1.89 35.10
CA GLN A 80 0.98 -2.17 36.52
C GLN A 80 2.24 -2.57 37.32
N GLY A 81 3.40 -1.99 36.97
CA GLY A 81 4.68 -2.29 37.63
C GLY A 81 5.42 -3.51 37.05
N TYR A 82 4.89 -4.14 36.01
CA TYR A 82 5.57 -5.19 35.24
C TYR A 82 6.04 -4.64 33.89
N THR A 83 7.25 -5.02 33.49
CA THR A 83 7.75 -4.72 32.14
C THR A 83 7.32 -5.83 31.20
N LEU A 84 6.43 -5.52 30.26
CA LEU A 84 5.98 -6.45 29.21
C LEU A 84 6.73 -6.17 27.91
N THR A 85 6.94 -7.22 27.12
CA THR A 85 7.49 -7.09 25.77
C THR A 85 6.36 -7.27 24.76
N CYS A 86 6.04 -6.19 24.06
CA CYS A 86 5.07 -6.17 22.98
C CYS A 86 5.75 -6.43 21.62
N THR A 87 5.03 -7.09 20.73
CA THR A 87 5.45 -7.42 19.37
C THR A 87 4.31 -7.11 18.40
N CYS A 88 4.63 -6.47 17.28
CA CYS A 88 3.71 -6.35 16.14
C CYS A 88 3.77 -7.64 15.32
N VAL A 89 2.71 -8.45 15.36
CA VAL A 89 2.65 -9.78 14.71
C VAL A 89 2.20 -9.68 13.26
N GLY A 90 1.28 -8.76 12.94
CA GLY A 90 0.90 -8.49 11.56
C GLY A 90 0.21 -9.65 10.83
N GLU A 91 -1.01 -9.98 11.25
CA GLU A 91 -1.83 -11.06 10.66
C GLU A 91 -2.92 -10.51 9.72
N GLY A 92 -2.63 -9.45 8.98
CA GLY A 92 -3.58 -8.71 8.14
C GLY A 92 -4.54 -7.79 8.92
N THR A 93 -4.36 -7.65 10.24
CA THR A 93 -5.24 -6.87 11.14
C THR A 93 -4.50 -5.84 12.00
N GLY A 94 -3.18 -5.74 11.88
CA GLY A 94 -2.34 -4.90 12.73
C GLY A 94 -2.20 -5.44 14.16
N ARG A 95 -2.30 -6.76 14.34
CA ARG A 95 -2.34 -7.41 15.66
C ARG A 95 -1.04 -7.20 16.44
N VAL A 96 -1.20 -6.80 17.71
CA VAL A 96 -0.14 -6.68 18.71
C VAL A 96 -0.30 -7.74 19.79
N THR A 97 0.82 -8.33 20.24
CA THR A 97 0.87 -9.23 21.40
C THR A 97 1.87 -8.72 22.41
N CYS A 98 1.51 -8.71 23.69
CA CYS A 98 2.40 -8.37 24.80
C CYS A 98 2.47 -9.55 25.77
N ALA A 99 3.67 -9.89 26.23
CA ALA A 99 3.93 -10.98 27.18
C ALA A 99 4.98 -10.56 28.21
#